data_AF-A0A520H0B1-F1
#
_entry.id   AF-A0A520H0B1-F1
#
_cell.length_a   1.000
_cell.length_b   1.000
_cell.length_c   1.000
_cell.angle_alpha   90.00
_cell.angle_beta   90.00
_cell.angle_gamma   90.00
#
_symmetry.space_group_name_H-M   'P 1'
#
loop_
_entity.id
_entity.type
_entity.pdbx_description
1 polymer ?
#
loop_
_entity_poly.entity_id
_entity_poly.type
_entity_poly.pdbx_seq_one_letter_code
_entity_poly.pdbx_strand_id
1 'polypeptide(L)'
;RKLADGFYSLGGGAVDAAGKLYFVDRQFHRIHGWSETEGVSVVADAPLDPVNLAIDRSGRLMVLSSAGAAATVYAIKPDDPQAVTVIAPTPATQREGARVAVPGSFWTNGEFRDQYDPATDRFTTLAEMFARDVGAAKPLAYASPDGSLALPAYRVWQQGPADHRGWRFSDTLDTYGLVTGRVGERIHVANGSEDRTYSALIGPGGALTDLRPFAPRGGESVATAPDGRVYVANGEVFVYAADGRELGRIDVPERPLQLIFGGADGRTLFALTHHAVYAARP
;
A
#
# COMPACT_ATOMS: atom_id res chain seq x y z
N ARG A 1 -5.43 -11.41 -18.30
CA ARG A 1 -4.54 -11.22 -19.47
C ARG A 1 -3.25 -10.53 -19.04
N LYS A 2 -2.10 -10.84 -19.65
CA LYS A 2 -0.84 -10.10 -19.43
C LYS A 2 -0.91 -8.77 -20.19
N LEU A 3 -0.45 -7.68 -19.58
CA LEU A 3 -0.41 -6.35 -20.19
C LEU A 3 1.00 -5.95 -20.62
N ALA A 4 2.00 -6.20 -19.77
CA ALA A 4 3.41 -5.98 -20.06
C ALA A 4 4.26 -6.87 -19.14
N ASP A 5 5.51 -7.15 -19.54
CA ASP A 5 6.52 -7.87 -18.77
C ASP A 5 7.92 -7.26 -18.99
N GLY A 6 8.95 -7.90 -18.43
CA GLY A 6 10.34 -7.44 -18.48
C GLY A 6 10.75 -6.59 -17.27
N PHE A 7 9.97 -6.63 -16.20
CA PHE A 7 10.24 -5.91 -14.95
C PHE A 7 11.04 -6.77 -13.98
N TYR A 8 11.70 -6.12 -13.02
CA TYR A 8 12.43 -6.85 -11.98
C TYR A 8 11.54 -7.24 -10.80
N SER A 9 10.87 -6.25 -10.20
CA SER A 9 9.91 -6.47 -9.13
C SER A 9 8.96 -5.28 -9.00
N LEU A 10 7.70 -5.46 -9.41
CA LEU A 10 6.70 -4.41 -9.34
C LEU A 10 6.06 -4.28 -7.95
N GLY A 11 5.45 -3.13 -7.72
CA GLY A 11 4.64 -2.83 -6.55
C GLY A 11 4.38 -1.33 -6.47
N GLY A 12 3.93 -0.86 -5.32
CA GLY A 12 3.78 0.55 -5.04
C GLY A 12 2.78 1.27 -5.93
N GLY A 13 1.83 0.55 -6.51
CA GLY A 13 0.91 1.08 -7.50
C GLY A 13 -0.21 1.92 -6.93
N ALA A 14 -0.68 2.86 -7.75
CA ALA A 14 -1.83 3.71 -7.49
C ALA A 14 -2.59 3.96 -8.80
N VAL A 15 -3.89 4.28 -8.71
CA VAL A 15 -4.75 4.54 -9.86
C VAL A 15 -5.30 5.96 -9.77
N ASP A 16 -5.24 6.71 -10.88
CA ASP A 16 -5.79 8.07 -10.94
C ASP A 16 -7.31 8.08 -11.22
N ALA A 17 -7.90 9.28 -11.22
CA ALA A 17 -9.33 9.45 -11.46
C ALA A 17 -9.80 9.00 -12.86
N ALA A 18 -8.90 8.90 -13.84
CA ALA A 18 -9.20 8.39 -15.17
C ALA A 18 -9.04 6.85 -15.25
N GLY A 19 -8.59 6.22 -14.18
CA GLY A 19 -8.36 4.79 -14.11
C GLY A 19 -6.99 4.35 -14.64
N LYS A 20 -6.07 5.28 -14.91
CA LYS A 20 -4.71 4.96 -15.33
C LYS A 20 -3.93 4.43 -14.13
N LEU A 21 -3.25 3.30 -14.33
CA LEU A 21 -2.40 2.68 -13.31
C LEU A 21 -1.01 3.31 -13.35
N TYR A 22 -0.48 3.63 -12.18
CA TYR A 22 0.93 3.96 -11.97
C TYR A 22 1.53 2.91 -11.05
N PHE A 23 2.79 2.56 -11.25
CA PHE A 23 3.46 1.54 -10.43
C PHE A 23 4.97 1.70 -10.46
N VAL A 24 5.64 1.14 -9.46
CA VAL A 24 7.08 1.24 -9.26
C VAL A 24 7.75 -0.06 -9.68
N ASP A 25 8.83 0.05 -10.48
CA ASP A 25 9.84 -1.00 -10.58
C ASP A 25 11.00 -0.61 -9.66
N ARG A 26 11.06 -1.28 -8.49
CA ARG A 26 11.93 -0.87 -7.38
C ARG A 26 13.41 -0.98 -7.71
N GLN A 27 13.82 -2.03 -8.45
CA GLN A 27 15.24 -2.28 -8.73
C GLN A 27 15.80 -1.30 -9.77
N PHE A 28 14.98 -0.94 -10.76
CA PHE A 28 15.41 0.01 -11.79
C PHE A 28 15.19 1.45 -11.39
N HIS A 29 14.58 1.70 -10.23
CA HIS A 29 14.21 3.03 -9.77
C HIS A 29 13.40 3.68 -10.88
N ARG A 30 12.21 3.15 -11.18
CA ARG A 30 11.32 3.70 -12.22
C ARG A 30 9.89 3.75 -11.74
N ILE A 31 9.21 4.80 -12.16
CA ILE A 31 7.76 4.90 -12.08
C ILE A 31 7.21 4.71 -13.48
N HIS A 32 6.36 3.72 -13.64
CA HIS A 32 5.67 3.40 -14.88
C HIS A 32 4.20 3.85 -14.82
N GLY A 33 3.62 4.06 -15.99
CA GLY A 33 2.19 4.24 -16.21
C GLY A 33 1.64 3.14 -17.10
N TRP A 34 0.36 2.84 -16.96
CA TRP A 34 -0.37 1.97 -17.90
C TRP A 34 -1.81 2.42 -18.09
N SER A 35 -2.22 2.57 -19.36
CA SER A 35 -3.61 2.73 -19.77
C SER A 35 -3.85 1.96 -21.08
N GLU A 36 -5.12 1.68 -21.42
CA GLU A 36 -5.46 1.02 -22.69
C GLU A 36 -4.98 1.82 -23.92
N THR A 37 -4.95 3.16 -23.82
CA THR A 37 -4.57 4.04 -24.94
C THR A 37 -3.07 4.20 -25.09
N GLU A 38 -2.31 4.18 -23.99
CA GLU A 38 -0.86 4.39 -24.01
C GLU A 38 -0.06 3.08 -24.01
N GLY A 39 -0.65 1.97 -23.57
CA GLY A 39 0.13 0.81 -23.14
C GLY A 39 0.98 1.16 -21.91
N VAL A 40 2.12 0.48 -21.75
CA VAL A 40 3.08 0.82 -20.69
C VAL A 40 3.92 2.04 -21.09
N SER A 41 4.07 3.00 -20.18
CA SER A 41 4.92 4.18 -20.33
C SER A 41 5.86 4.35 -19.14
N VAL A 42 6.97 5.07 -19.34
CA VAL A 42 7.86 5.49 -18.25
C VAL A 42 7.47 6.91 -17.86
N VAL A 43 7.03 7.09 -16.62
CA VAL A 43 6.63 8.39 -16.06
C VAL A 43 7.83 9.09 -15.46
N ALA A 44 8.68 8.37 -14.73
CA ALA A 44 9.94 8.89 -14.20
C ALA A 44 11.02 7.81 -14.26
N ASP A 45 12.22 8.18 -14.71
CA ASP A 45 13.40 7.33 -14.75
C ASP A 45 14.43 7.82 -13.73
N ALA A 46 14.98 6.89 -12.94
CA ALA A 46 15.83 7.15 -11.79
C ALA A 46 15.29 8.20 -10.78
N PRO A 47 14.01 8.15 -10.35
CA PRO A 47 13.56 8.99 -9.26
C PRO A 47 14.20 8.51 -7.95
N LEU A 48 14.17 9.36 -6.93
CA LEU A 48 14.81 9.10 -5.64
C LEU A 48 14.16 7.88 -4.95
N ASP A 49 14.78 6.70 -5.10
CA ASP A 49 14.44 5.40 -4.52
C ASP A 49 12.93 5.19 -4.25
N PRO A 50 12.07 5.19 -5.28
CA PRO A 50 10.63 5.08 -5.10
C PRO A 50 10.23 3.71 -4.54
N VAL A 51 9.21 3.68 -3.67
CA VAL A 51 8.72 2.44 -3.05
C VAL A 51 7.21 2.29 -3.20
N ASN A 52 6.44 3.28 -2.76
CA ASN A 52 4.97 3.25 -2.79
C ASN A 52 4.42 4.57 -3.33
N LEU A 53 3.33 4.50 -4.10
CA LEU A 53 2.64 5.66 -4.65
C LEU A 53 1.25 5.82 -4.01
N ALA A 54 0.81 7.06 -3.94
CA ALA A 54 -0.58 7.43 -3.75
C ALA A 54 -0.87 8.69 -4.57
N ILE A 55 -2.14 8.95 -4.90
CA ILE A 55 -2.51 10.05 -5.82
C ILE A 55 -3.41 11.03 -5.09
N ASP A 56 -3.03 12.30 -5.15
CA ASP A 56 -3.84 13.38 -4.62
C ASP A 56 -4.95 13.79 -5.60
N ARG A 57 -5.91 14.60 -5.15
CA ARG A 57 -7.07 15.00 -5.97
C ARG A 57 -6.67 15.83 -7.19
N SER A 58 -5.52 16.50 -7.13
CA SER A 58 -4.94 17.23 -8.26
C SER A 58 -4.25 16.34 -9.30
N GLY A 59 -4.15 15.03 -9.05
CA GLY A 59 -3.50 14.07 -9.95
C GLY A 59 -1.98 14.00 -9.78
N ARG A 60 -1.41 14.59 -8.73
CA ARG A 60 0.01 14.42 -8.42
C ARG A 60 0.25 13.06 -7.79
N LEU A 61 1.37 12.44 -8.15
CA LEU A 61 1.86 11.26 -7.46
C LEU A 61 2.58 11.72 -6.20
N MET A 62 2.10 11.30 -5.04
CA MET A 62 2.84 11.33 -3.79
C MET A 62 3.65 10.03 -3.69
N VAL A 63 4.97 10.18 -3.68
CA VAL A 63 5.93 9.08 -3.72
C VAL A 63 6.54 8.92 -2.34
N LEU A 64 6.35 7.74 -1.73
CA LEU A 64 7.14 7.29 -0.60
C LEU A 64 8.44 6.67 -1.12
N SER A 65 9.56 7.14 -0.59
CA SER A 65 10.91 6.73 -0.95
C SER A 65 11.67 6.18 0.24
N SER A 66 12.50 5.17 0.01
CA SER A 66 13.41 4.63 1.04
C SER A 66 14.63 5.52 1.30
N ALA A 67 14.81 6.61 0.54
CA ALA A 67 15.94 7.50 0.71
C ALA A 67 15.94 8.23 2.06
N GLY A 68 17.13 8.36 2.66
CA GLY A 68 17.32 9.03 3.95
C GLY A 68 17.12 8.09 5.15
N ALA A 69 17.28 8.65 6.36
CA ALA A 69 17.21 7.88 7.60
C ALA A 69 15.77 7.46 7.98
N ALA A 70 14.81 8.35 7.73
CA ALA A 70 13.41 8.21 8.14
C ALA A 70 12.44 8.08 6.95
N ALA A 71 12.91 7.54 5.82
CA ALA A 71 12.28 7.66 4.52
C ALA A 71 12.15 9.13 4.04
N THR A 72 11.75 9.30 2.80
CA THR A 72 11.45 10.60 2.20
C THR A 72 10.12 10.53 1.49
N VAL A 73 9.32 11.60 1.56
CA VAL A 73 8.10 11.72 0.76
C VAL A 73 8.22 12.95 -0.12
N TYR A 74 7.90 12.80 -1.39
CA TYR A 74 7.86 13.90 -2.34
C TYR A 74 6.67 13.76 -3.28
N ALA A 75 6.28 14.84 -3.93
CA ALA A 75 5.26 14.86 -4.96
C ALA A 75 5.87 15.20 -6.32
N ILE A 76 5.38 14.54 -7.36
CA ILE A 76 5.64 14.85 -8.77
C ILE A 76 4.33 14.92 -9.54
N LYS A 77 4.31 15.66 -10.65
CA LYS A 77 3.23 15.54 -11.62
C LYS A 77 3.62 14.49 -12.66
N PRO A 78 2.72 13.60 -13.10
CA PRO A 78 3.04 12.63 -14.14
C PRO A 78 3.51 13.25 -15.47
N ASP A 79 3.00 14.43 -15.84
CA ASP A 79 3.33 15.16 -17.06
C ASP A 79 4.58 16.06 -16.92
N ASP A 80 5.03 16.32 -15.69
CA ASP A 80 6.24 17.05 -15.38
C ASP A 80 6.96 16.40 -14.18
N PRO A 81 7.54 15.20 -14.37
CA PRO A 81 8.10 14.39 -13.30
C PRO A 81 9.37 15.00 -12.66
N GLN A 82 9.99 15.98 -13.33
CA GLN A 82 11.19 16.66 -12.84
C GLN A 82 10.88 17.79 -11.85
N ALA A 83 9.63 18.28 -11.82
CA ALA A 83 9.16 19.27 -10.85
C ALA A 83 8.86 18.65 -9.47
N VAL A 84 9.91 18.14 -8.83
CA VAL A 84 9.84 17.45 -7.53
C VAL A 84 9.55 18.44 -6.39
N THR A 85 8.57 18.11 -5.56
CA THR A 85 8.26 18.84 -4.32
C THR A 85 8.45 17.94 -3.12
N VAL A 86 9.52 18.13 -2.34
CA VAL A 86 9.74 17.36 -1.09
C VAL A 86 8.72 17.78 -0.03
N ILE A 87 8.14 16.80 0.66
CA ILE A 87 7.08 17.00 1.66
C ILE A 87 7.68 16.72 3.04
N ALA A 88 7.73 17.75 3.88
CA ALA A 88 8.11 17.59 5.28
C ALA A 88 6.96 16.97 6.10
N PRO A 89 7.25 16.10 7.08
CA PRO A 89 6.24 15.61 7.99
C PRO A 89 5.77 16.75 8.91
N THR A 90 4.47 16.81 9.16
CA THR A 90 3.83 17.80 10.04
C THR A 90 2.97 17.09 11.08
N PRO A 91 2.58 17.74 12.20
CA PRO A 91 1.63 17.17 13.14
C PRO A 91 0.39 16.60 12.42
N ALA A 92 0.05 15.35 12.73
CA ALA A 92 -1.06 14.66 12.13
C ALA A 92 -2.37 15.37 12.51
N THR A 93 -2.94 16.09 11.54
CA THR A 93 -4.18 16.84 11.69
C THR A 93 -5.21 16.26 10.74
N GLN A 94 -6.40 15.97 11.25
CA GLN A 94 -7.49 15.53 10.40
C GLN A 94 -7.93 16.71 9.52
N ARG A 95 -7.85 16.53 8.20
CA ARG A 95 -8.33 17.51 7.22
C ARG A 95 -9.66 17.03 6.66
N GLU A 96 -10.64 17.92 6.65
CA GLU A 96 -11.97 17.61 6.14
C GLU A 96 -11.88 17.16 4.68
N GLY A 97 -12.50 16.01 4.38
CA GLY A 97 -12.52 15.47 3.02
C GLY A 97 -11.15 14.98 2.49
N ALA A 98 -10.09 14.97 3.29
CA ALA A 98 -8.82 14.35 2.90
C ALA A 98 -8.89 12.82 3.04
N ARG A 99 -8.20 12.12 2.14
CA ARG A 99 -7.96 10.69 2.25
C ARG A 99 -6.68 10.44 3.04
N VAL A 100 -6.59 9.27 3.65
CA VAL A 100 -5.42 8.76 4.35
C VAL A 100 -4.93 7.53 3.60
N ALA A 101 -3.64 7.50 3.28
CA ALA A 101 -2.97 6.33 2.73
C ALA A 101 -2.35 5.49 3.86
N VAL A 102 -2.69 4.21 3.93
CA VAL A 102 -2.18 3.25 4.92
C VAL A 102 -1.63 2.01 4.22
N PRO A 103 -0.75 1.22 4.86
CA PRO A 103 -0.32 -0.06 4.32
C PRO A 103 -1.50 -0.97 3.99
N GLY A 104 -1.47 -1.61 2.81
CA GLY A 104 -2.46 -2.62 2.43
C GLY A 104 -2.16 -4.01 3.00
N SER A 105 -0.90 -4.28 3.30
CA SER A 105 -0.42 -5.51 3.94
C SER A 105 0.56 -5.17 5.06
N PHE A 106 0.55 -5.98 6.12
CA PHE A 106 1.42 -5.85 7.28
C PHE A 106 2.18 -7.16 7.54
N TRP A 107 3.39 -7.06 8.10
CA TRP A 107 4.15 -8.20 8.59
C TRP A 107 4.61 -7.93 10.02
N THR A 108 3.83 -8.40 10.99
CA THR A 108 4.19 -8.25 12.41
C THR A 108 5.22 -9.30 12.82
N ASN A 109 6.39 -8.87 13.29
CA ASN A 109 7.49 -9.74 13.71
C ASN A 109 8.02 -9.43 15.13
N GLY A 110 7.34 -8.54 15.88
CA GLY A 110 7.75 -8.13 17.22
C GLY A 110 8.90 -7.10 17.28
N GLU A 111 9.47 -6.69 16.13
CA GLU A 111 10.46 -5.61 16.00
C GLU A 111 11.64 -5.72 16.98
N PHE A 112 12.11 -6.94 17.24
CA PHE A 112 13.20 -7.26 18.19
C PHE A 112 12.95 -6.81 19.64
N ARG A 113 11.70 -6.52 20.02
CA ARG A 113 11.30 -6.22 21.40
C ARG A 113 10.97 -7.50 22.14
N ASP A 114 11.30 -7.57 23.43
CA ASP A 114 10.79 -8.63 24.29
C ASP A 114 9.26 -8.54 24.39
N GLN A 115 8.59 -9.67 24.20
CA GLN A 115 7.13 -9.80 24.20
C GLN A 115 6.64 -10.67 25.37
N TYR A 116 7.54 -11.11 26.25
CA TYR A 116 7.24 -11.85 27.45
C TYR A 116 6.75 -10.92 28.57
N ASP A 117 5.61 -11.24 29.16
CA ASP A 117 5.10 -10.61 30.37
C ASP A 117 5.32 -11.55 31.57
N PRO A 118 6.27 -11.25 32.47
CA PRO A 118 6.53 -12.08 33.65
C PRO A 118 5.41 -12.06 34.69
N ALA A 119 4.51 -11.06 34.68
CA ALA A 119 3.40 -11.01 35.62
C ALA A 119 2.30 -12.02 35.27
N THR A 120 2.19 -12.39 33.99
CA THR A 120 1.19 -13.34 33.48
C THR A 120 1.80 -14.62 32.90
N ASP A 121 3.13 -14.76 32.92
CA ASP A 121 3.91 -15.86 32.34
C ASP A 121 3.49 -16.14 30.88
N ARG A 122 3.41 -15.08 30.06
CA ARG A 122 2.80 -15.15 28.73
C ARG A 122 3.56 -14.32 27.70
N PHE A 123 3.70 -14.87 26.50
CA PHE A 123 4.12 -14.10 25.33
C PHE A 123 2.93 -13.41 24.67
N THR A 124 3.10 -12.15 24.28
CA THR A 124 2.16 -11.45 23.39
C THR A 124 2.11 -12.19 22.06
N THR A 125 0.92 -12.49 21.56
CA THR A 125 0.73 -13.17 20.27
C THR A 125 0.91 -12.21 19.09
N LEU A 126 1.17 -12.72 17.89
CA LEU A 126 1.23 -11.90 16.67
C LEU A 126 -0.06 -11.11 16.43
N ALA A 127 -1.22 -11.72 16.73
CA ALA A 127 -2.54 -11.08 16.64
C ALA A 127 -2.65 -9.86 17.57
N GLU A 128 -2.24 -10.02 18.83
CA GLU A 128 -2.27 -8.95 19.83
C GLU A 128 -1.28 -7.85 19.48
N MET A 129 -0.09 -8.19 19.00
CA MET A 129 0.90 -7.21 18.52
C MET A 129 0.35 -6.43 17.33
N PHE A 130 -0.22 -7.12 16.34
CA PHE A 130 -0.83 -6.49 15.17
C PHE A 130 -1.93 -5.52 15.61
N ALA A 131 -2.92 -5.97 16.37
CA ALA A 131 -4.03 -5.14 16.83
C ALA A 131 -3.55 -3.91 17.63
N ARG A 132 -2.56 -4.08 18.51
CA ARG A 132 -1.93 -2.97 19.26
C ARG A 132 -1.25 -1.97 18.33
N ASP A 133 -0.40 -2.44 17.41
CA ASP A 133 0.49 -1.59 16.63
C ASP A 133 -0.25 -0.86 15.49
N VAL A 134 -1.20 -1.52 14.81
CA VAL A 134 -2.05 -0.84 13.82
C VAL A 134 -3.06 0.10 14.47
N GLY A 135 -3.49 -0.19 15.70
CA GLY A 135 -4.39 0.68 16.47
C GLY A 135 -3.76 1.98 16.96
N ALA A 136 -2.43 2.13 16.88
CA ALA A 136 -1.73 3.33 17.33
C ALA A 136 -1.78 4.46 16.28
N ALA A 137 -2.34 5.60 16.65
CA ALA A 137 -2.33 6.80 15.82
C ALA A 137 -0.91 7.34 15.64
N LYS A 138 -0.54 7.71 14.41
CA LYS A 138 0.78 8.30 14.14
C LYS A 138 0.73 9.81 14.43
N PRO A 139 1.72 10.36 15.15
CA PRO A 139 1.70 11.77 15.56
C PRO A 139 2.05 12.75 14.43
N LEU A 140 2.68 12.25 13.36
CA LEU A 140 3.08 13.03 12.20
C LEU A 140 2.50 12.44 10.92
N ALA A 141 2.33 13.27 9.90
CA ALA A 141 1.90 12.86 8.57
C ALA A 141 2.50 13.77 7.48
N TYR A 142 2.65 13.20 6.29
CA TYR A 142 3.00 13.91 5.06
C TYR A 142 1.72 14.30 4.33
N ALA A 143 1.58 15.58 4.04
CA ALA A 143 0.43 16.16 3.38
C ALA A 143 0.72 16.32 1.89
N SER A 144 -0.17 15.86 1.01
CA SER A 144 -0.08 16.23 -0.41
C SER A 144 -0.10 17.76 -0.57
N PRO A 145 0.51 18.32 -1.64
CA PRO A 145 0.52 19.76 -1.88
C PRO A 145 -0.88 20.39 -1.93
N ASP A 146 -1.88 19.65 -2.42
CA ASP A 146 -3.28 20.09 -2.47
C ASP A 146 -4.06 19.83 -1.16
N GLY A 147 -3.43 19.23 -0.15
CA GLY A 147 -3.99 18.89 1.15
C GLY A 147 -5.04 17.76 1.14
N SER A 148 -5.35 17.17 -0.02
CA SER A 148 -6.42 16.19 -0.19
C SER A 148 -6.03 14.76 0.20
N LEU A 149 -4.74 14.50 0.42
CA LEU A 149 -4.19 13.22 0.81
C LEU A 149 -3.20 13.40 1.96
N ALA A 150 -3.22 12.48 2.92
CA ALA A 150 -2.24 12.37 3.98
C ALA A 150 -1.66 10.96 4.05
N LEU A 151 -0.34 10.84 4.17
CA LEU A 151 0.35 9.60 4.51
C LEU A 151 0.85 9.73 5.95
N PRO A 152 0.34 8.94 6.91
CA PRO A 152 0.89 8.92 8.26
C PRO A 152 2.39 8.59 8.23
N ALA A 153 3.17 9.24 9.07
CA ALA A 153 4.60 8.99 9.16
C ALA A 153 4.84 7.76 10.05
N TYR A 154 4.90 6.59 9.42
CA TYR A 154 5.26 5.35 10.09
C TYR A 154 6.72 5.41 10.51
N ARG A 155 7.03 4.79 11.66
CA ARG A 155 8.40 4.70 12.13
C ARG A 155 9.22 3.88 11.13
N VAL A 156 10.41 4.36 10.81
CA VAL A 156 11.37 3.65 9.97
C VAL A 156 12.51 3.16 10.85
N TRP A 157 12.79 1.86 10.79
CA TRP A 157 14.01 1.28 11.33
C TRP A 157 15.10 1.30 10.27
N GLN A 158 16.29 1.78 10.63
CA GLN A 158 17.44 1.91 9.73
C GLN A 158 18.57 0.98 10.15
N GLN A 159 19.15 0.28 9.18
CA GLN A 159 20.42 -0.42 9.31
C GLN A 159 21.39 0.04 8.21
N GLY A 160 22.63 0.41 8.58
CA GLY A 160 23.62 0.92 7.63
C GLY A 160 23.45 2.42 7.27
N PRO A 161 24.18 2.92 6.25
CA PRO A 161 24.18 4.33 5.86
C PRO A 161 22.81 4.88 5.44
N ALA A 162 22.69 6.21 5.41
CA ALA A 162 21.46 6.93 5.02
C ALA A 162 21.13 6.86 3.50
N ASP A 163 22.01 6.22 2.72
CA ASP A 163 21.93 6.10 1.26
C ASP A 163 21.46 4.69 0.83
N HIS A 164 21.46 4.44 -0.49
CA HIS A 164 21.03 3.20 -1.15
C HIS A 164 21.73 1.92 -0.65
N ARG A 165 22.81 2.01 0.14
CA ARG A 165 23.49 0.85 0.73
C ARG A 165 22.87 0.41 2.05
N GLY A 166 22.04 1.24 2.65
CA GLY A 166 21.36 0.95 3.91
C GLY A 166 19.97 0.34 3.70
N TRP A 167 19.50 -0.38 4.72
CA TRP A 167 18.19 -1.01 4.75
C TRP A 167 17.21 -0.16 5.56
N ARG A 168 15.96 -0.10 5.10
CA ARG A 168 14.86 0.58 5.76
C ARG A 168 13.70 -0.39 5.92
N PHE A 169 13.16 -0.47 7.13
CA PHE A 169 12.04 -1.32 7.47
C PHE A 169 10.95 -0.47 8.11
N SER A 170 9.72 -0.63 7.61
CA SER A 170 8.54 0.10 8.04
C SER A 170 7.33 -0.49 7.34
N ASP A 171 6.17 -0.53 8.00
CA ASP A 171 4.94 -1.06 7.39
C ASP A 171 4.66 -0.44 6.01
N THR A 172 4.91 0.86 5.83
CA THR A 172 4.70 1.56 4.56
C THR A 172 5.79 1.33 3.51
N LEU A 173 6.97 0.84 3.89
CA LEU A 173 8.05 0.48 2.96
C LEU A 173 8.01 -1.01 2.59
N ASP A 174 7.52 -1.85 3.52
CA ASP A 174 7.45 -3.30 3.38
C ASP A 174 6.16 -3.74 2.67
N THR A 175 5.08 -2.96 2.78
CA THR A 175 3.86 -3.18 1.98
C THR A 175 4.13 -3.05 0.47
N TYR A 176 3.49 -3.90 -0.32
CA TYR A 176 3.52 -3.82 -1.78
C TYR A 176 2.59 -2.75 -2.36
N GLY A 177 1.75 -2.13 -1.54
CA GLY A 177 0.85 -1.08 -1.96
C GLY A 177 0.21 -0.34 -0.79
N LEU A 178 -0.27 0.87 -1.05
CA LEU A 178 -1.07 1.63 -0.10
C LEU A 178 -2.56 1.49 -0.42
N VAL A 179 -3.36 1.37 0.63
CA VAL A 179 -4.82 1.49 0.56
C VAL A 179 -5.18 2.91 1.00
N THR A 180 -6.10 3.53 0.27
CA THR A 180 -6.56 4.89 0.55
C THR A 180 -8.03 4.89 0.96
N GLY A 181 -8.36 5.66 1.99
CA GLY A 181 -9.73 5.83 2.47
C GLY A 181 -9.86 7.09 3.31
N ARG A 182 -11.04 7.39 3.84
CA ARG A 182 -11.29 8.53 4.72
C ARG A 182 -11.28 8.08 6.18
N VAL A 183 -11.01 9.00 7.10
CA VAL A 183 -11.25 8.73 8.52
C VAL A 183 -12.74 8.38 8.71
N GLY A 184 -13.01 7.27 9.38
CA GLY A 184 -14.33 6.65 9.55
C GLY A 184 -14.71 5.65 8.45
N GLU A 185 -13.94 5.56 7.37
CA GLU A 185 -14.17 4.59 6.30
C GLU A 185 -13.66 3.20 6.69
N ARG A 186 -14.42 2.17 6.33
CA ARG A 186 -14.04 0.78 6.54
C ARG A 186 -13.24 0.28 5.34
N ILE A 187 -12.05 -0.26 5.60
CA ILE A 187 -11.16 -0.86 4.59
C ILE A 187 -10.83 -2.31 4.94
N HIS A 188 -10.23 -3.02 4.00
CA HIS A 188 -9.63 -4.32 4.22
C HIS A 188 -8.11 -4.20 4.18
N VAL A 189 -7.43 -4.92 5.07
CA VAL A 189 -5.96 -5.02 5.13
C VAL A 189 -5.56 -6.47 5.38
N ALA A 190 -4.42 -6.88 4.82
CA ALA A 190 -3.85 -8.20 5.06
C ALA A 190 -2.84 -8.15 6.21
N ASN A 191 -2.93 -9.09 7.14
CA ASN A 191 -1.85 -9.39 8.09
C ASN A 191 -1.15 -10.68 7.64
N GLY A 192 -0.02 -10.52 6.96
CA GLY A 192 0.85 -11.59 6.47
C GLY A 192 1.40 -12.49 7.56
N SER A 193 1.59 -11.93 8.77
CA SER A 193 2.16 -12.70 9.89
C SER A 193 1.22 -13.76 10.46
N GLU A 194 -0.09 -13.65 10.19
CA GLU A 194 -1.11 -14.60 10.62
C GLU A 194 -1.83 -15.29 9.44
N ASP A 195 -1.47 -14.94 8.21
CA ASP A 195 -2.20 -15.32 7.01
C ASP A 195 -3.71 -15.00 7.12
N ARG A 196 -4.03 -13.76 7.52
CA ARG A 196 -5.42 -13.31 7.73
C ARG A 196 -5.70 -11.94 7.14
N THR A 197 -6.90 -11.75 6.62
CA THR A 197 -7.40 -10.45 6.19
C THR A 197 -8.34 -9.93 7.25
N TYR A 198 -8.20 -8.65 7.59
CA TYR A 198 -9.04 -7.95 8.54
C TYR A 198 -9.81 -6.83 7.85
N SER A 199 -10.99 -6.52 8.38
CA SER A 199 -11.71 -5.28 8.11
C SER A 199 -11.48 -4.31 9.28
N ALA A 200 -11.21 -3.04 8.99
CA ALA A 200 -10.94 -2.03 10.00
C ALA A 200 -11.49 -0.65 9.59
N LEU A 201 -11.79 0.20 10.57
CA LEU A 201 -12.06 1.62 10.36
C LEU A 201 -10.74 2.39 10.38
N ILE A 202 -10.57 3.30 9.41
CA ILE A 202 -9.48 4.28 9.47
C ILE A 202 -9.82 5.32 10.55
N GLY A 203 -9.00 5.39 11.59
CA GLY A 203 -9.06 6.39 12.65
C GLY A 203 -8.13 7.58 12.41
N PRO A 204 -8.16 8.57 13.31
CA PRO A 204 -7.22 9.69 13.30
C PRO A 204 -5.76 9.23 13.28
N GLY A 205 -4.90 9.96 12.58
CA GLY A 205 -3.48 9.60 12.43
C GLY A 205 -3.23 8.27 11.72
N GLY A 206 -4.23 7.73 11.00
CA GLY A 206 -4.14 6.46 10.27
C GLY A 206 -4.20 5.21 11.14
N ALA A 207 -4.63 5.32 12.40
CA ALA A 207 -4.87 4.15 13.25
C ALA A 207 -5.94 3.25 12.63
N LEU A 208 -5.76 1.92 12.65
CA LEU A 208 -6.78 0.97 12.26
C LEU A 208 -7.55 0.52 13.51
N THR A 209 -8.82 0.91 13.60
CA THR A 209 -9.69 0.66 14.76
C THR A 209 -10.86 -0.25 14.38
N ASP A 210 -11.59 -0.79 15.35
CA ASP A 210 -12.69 -1.76 15.13
C ASP A 210 -12.28 -2.88 14.15
N LEU A 211 -11.12 -3.47 14.46
CA LEU A 211 -10.50 -4.55 13.71
C LEU A 211 -11.33 -5.83 13.84
N ARG A 212 -11.74 -6.41 12.70
CA ARG A 212 -12.56 -7.62 12.64
C ARG A 212 -11.94 -8.61 11.65
N PRO A 213 -11.73 -9.88 12.02
CA PRO A 213 -11.37 -10.91 11.06
C PRO A 213 -12.39 -10.94 9.91
N PHE A 214 -11.91 -10.96 8.68
CA PHE A 214 -12.73 -10.97 7.47
C PHE A 214 -12.57 -12.27 6.70
N ALA A 215 -11.33 -12.70 6.45
CA ALA A 215 -11.04 -13.94 5.75
C ALA A 215 -9.83 -14.67 6.36
N PRO A 216 -9.82 -16.01 6.36
CA PRO A 216 -8.72 -16.82 6.88
C PRO A 216 -7.55 -16.95 5.88
N ARG A 217 -7.29 -15.88 5.12
CA ARG A 217 -6.16 -15.72 4.20
C ARG A 217 -5.70 -14.29 4.22
N GLY A 218 -4.40 -14.04 4.15
CA GLY A 218 -3.82 -12.71 4.18
C GLY A 218 -2.39 -12.75 3.70
N GLY A 219 -2.18 -12.78 2.39
CA GLY A 219 -0.86 -12.73 1.78
C GLY A 219 -0.40 -11.31 1.49
N GLU A 220 -0.06 -11.07 0.23
CA GLU A 220 0.64 -9.87 -0.21
C GLU A 220 -0.27 -8.65 -0.38
N SER A 221 -1.56 -8.86 -0.62
CA SER A 221 -2.46 -7.76 -0.99
C SER A 221 -3.93 -8.09 -0.79
N VAL A 222 -4.73 -7.05 -0.57
CA VAL A 222 -6.18 -7.11 -0.59
C VAL A 222 -6.74 -5.90 -1.34
N ALA A 223 -7.71 -6.13 -2.22
CA ALA A 223 -8.39 -5.09 -2.98
C ALA A 223 -9.91 -5.26 -2.87
N THR A 224 -10.62 -4.16 -2.63
CA THR A 224 -12.09 -4.13 -2.62
C THR A 224 -12.58 -3.57 -3.95
N ALA A 225 -13.47 -4.30 -4.62
CA ALA A 225 -14.10 -3.86 -5.86
C ALA A 225 -15.22 -2.85 -5.60
N PRO A 226 -15.62 -2.05 -6.62
CA PRO A 226 -16.75 -1.13 -6.49
C PRO A 226 -18.09 -1.78 -6.12
N ASP A 227 -18.26 -3.09 -6.36
CA ASP A 227 -19.46 -3.84 -5.99
C ASP A 227 -19.40 -4.44 -4.57
N GLY A 228 -18.32 -4.18 -3.83
CA GLY A 228 -18.10 -4.66 -2.47
C GLY A 228 -17.45 -6.04 -2.36
N ARG A 229 -17.16 -6.74 -3.47
CA ARG A 229 -16.36 -7.97 -3.41
C ARG A 229 -14.93 -7.68 -3.00
N VAL A 230 -14.31 -8.62 -2.29
CA VAL A 230 -12.96 -8.49 -1.77
C VAL A 230 -12.07 -9.56 -2.37
N TYR A 231 -10.92 -9.14 -2.88
CA TYR A 231 -9.95 -9.97 -3.59
C TYR A 231 -8.67 -10.01 -2.78
N VAL A 232 -8.26 -11.20 -2.34
CA VAL A 232 -7.09 -11.40 -1.48
C VAL A 232 -6.02 -12.16 -2.27
N ALA A 233 -4.85 -11.56 -2.43
CA ALA A 233 -3.67 -12.21 -2.97
C ALA A 233 -3.00 -13.06 -1.88
N ASN A 234 -2.86 -14.36 -2.15
CA ASN A 234 -2.23 -15.33 -1.26
C ASN A 234 -1.75 -16.53 -2.10
N GLY A 235 -0.73 -16.31 -2.93
CA GLY A 235 -0.38 -17.24 -4.01
C GLY A 235 -1.25 -17.03 -5.25
N GLU A 236 -2.53 -17.40 -5.16
CA GLU A 236 -3.59 -17.05 -6.12
C GLU A 236 -4.39 -15.83 -5.65
N VAL A 237 -5.47 -15.48 -6.37
CA VAL A 237 -6.43 -14.45 -5.94
C VAL A 237 -7.73 -15.11 -5.47
N PHE A 238 -8.00 -15.05 -4.17
CA PHE A 238 -9.24 -15.54 -3.58
C PHE A 238 -10.30 -14.44 -3.55
N VAL A 239 -11.53 -14.79 -3.90
CA VAL A 239 -12.64 -13.85 -4.03
C VAL A 239 -13.63 -14.10 -2.92
N TYR A 240 -14.01 -13.04 -2.20
CA TYR A 240 -14.98 -13.07 -1.12
C TYR A 240 -16.12 -12.09 -1.41
N ALA A 241 -17.32 -12.42 -0.95
CA ALA A 241 -18.42 -11.47 -0.88
C ALA A 241 -18.15 -10.43 0.21
N ALA A 242 -18.91 -9.33 0.20
CA ALA A 242 -18.76 -8.25 1.17
C ALA A 242 -18.97 -8.68 2.64
N ASP A 243 -19.61 -9.83 2.86
CA ASP A 243 -19.85 -10.44 4.16
C ASP A 243 -18.74 -11.43 4.60
N GLY A 244 -17.70 -11.62 3.79
CA GLY A 244 -16.58 -12.52 4.08
C GLY A 244 -16.77 -13.96 3.59
N ARG A 245 -17.90 -14.29 2.95
CA ARG A 245 -18.10 -15.63 2.38
C ARG A 245 -17.25 -15.82 1.12
N GLU A 246 -16.45 -16.89 1.09
CA GLU A 246 -15.66 -17.25 -0.10
C GLU A 246 -16.58 -17.54 -1.30
N LEU A 247 -16.25 -16.92 -2.44
CA LEU A 247 -16.94 -17.06 -3.72
C LEU A 247 -16.18 -17.95 -4.70
N GLY A 248 -14.86 -18.02 -4.55
CA GLY A 248 -13.99 -18.83 -5.39
C GLY A 248 -12.59 -18.24 -5.47
N ARG A 249 -11.87 -18.61 -6.52
CA ARG A 249 -10.50 -18.18 -6.79
C ARG A 249 -10.29 -17.86 -8.26
N ILE A 250 -9.32 -16.99 -8.53
CA ILE A 250 -8.81 -16.70 -9.87
C ILE A 250 -7.40 -17.26 -9.94
N ASP A 251 -7.21 -18.23 -10.83
CA ASP A 251 -5.90 -18.76 -11.17
C ASP A 251 -5.06 -17.67 -11.86
N VAL A 252 -3.84 -17.48 -11.36
CA VAL A 252 -2.90 -16.49 -11.85
C VAL A 252 -1.62 -17.18 -12.31
N PRO A 253 -1.02 -16.72 -13.42
CA PRO A 253 0.21 -17.32 -13.95
C PRO A 253 1.45 -17.01 -13.08
N GLU A 254 1.34 -16.01 -12.21
CA GLU A 254 2.42 -15.52 -11.35
C GLU A 254 1.80 -14.93 -10.07
N ARG A 255 2.48 -15.10 -8.93
CA ARG A 255 2.01 -14.63 -7.62
C ARG A 255 1.85 -13.10 -7.61
N PRO A 256 0.65 -12.57 -7.34
CA PRO A 256 0.43 -11.13 -7.22
C PRO A 256 1.08 -10.58 -5.96
N LEU A 257 1.81 -9.49 -6.11
CA LEU A 257 2.34 -8.68 -5.02
C LEU A 257 1.36 -7.59 -4.62
N GLN A 258 0.70 -6.97 -5.59
CA GLN A 258 -0.33 -5.96 -5.33
C GLN A 258 -1.53 -6.16 -6.25
N LEU A 259 -2.72 -6.09 -5.66
CA LEU A 259 -4.00 -6.00 -6.34
C LEU A 259 -4.54 -4.57 -6.22
N ILE A 260 -5.05 -4.01 -7.32
CA ILE A 260 -5.69 -2.69 -7.31
C ILE A 260 -6.72 -2.56 -8.41
N PHE A 261 -7.87 -1.93 -8.12
CA PHE A 261 -8.90 -1.66 -9.11
C PHE A 261 -8.67 -0.32 -9.82
N GLY A 262 -8.89 -0.32 -11.13
CA GLY A 262 -8.80 0.86 -11.99
C GLY A 262 -9.44 0.63 -13.35
N GLY A 263 -8.84 1.22 -14.40
CA GLY A 263 -9.45 1.32 -15.72
C GLY A 263 -10.56 2.38 -15.77
N ALA A 264 -10.96 2.79 -16.97
CA ALA A 264 -11.90 3.91 -17.18
C ALA A 264 -13.26 3.74 -16.47
N ASP A 265 -13.66 2.50 -16.18
CA ASP A 265 -14.89 2.15 -15.46
C ASP A 265 -14.67 1.79 -13.98
N GLY A 266 -13.41 1.81 -13.51
CA GLY A 266 -13.02 1.40 -12.16
C GLY A 266 -13.18 -0.10 -11.87
N ARG A 267 -13.44 -0.94 -12.89
CA ARG A 267 -13.76 -2.38 -12.73
C ARG A 267 -12.66 -3.31 -13.23
N THR A 268 -11.54 -2.76 -13.68
CA THR A 268 -10.39 -3.57 -14.07
C THR A 268 -9.55 -3.87 -12.83
N LEU A 269 -9.42 -5.16 -12.49
CA LEU A 269 -8.48 -5.61 -11.46
C LEU A 269 -7.10 -5.71 -12.08
N PHE A 270 -6.18 -4.85 -11.66
CA PHE A 270 -4.76 -4.97 -11.96
C PHE A 270 -4.07 -5.85 -10.92
N ALA A 271 -3.17 -6.71 -11.39
CA ALA A 271 -2.28 -7.51 -10.57
C ALA A 271 -0.83 -7.20 -10.96
N LEU A 272 -0.10 -6.57 -10.05
CA LEU A 272 1.35 -6.35 -10.16
C LEU A 272 2.07 -7.56 -9.56
N THR A 273 3.06 -8.06 -10.27
CA THR A 273 3.86 -9.23 -9.89
C THR A 273 5.34 -8.88 -9.91
N HIS A 274 6.25 -9.85 -9.74
CA HIS A 274 7.67 -9.53 -9.87
C HIS A 274 7.99 -9.07 -11.31
N HIS A 275 7.50 -9.80 -12.31
CA HIS A 275 8.01 -9.65 -13.67
C HIS A 275 7.01 -9.10 -14.68
N ALA A 276 5.75 -8.94 -14.29
CA ALA A 276 4.68 -8.52 -15.18
C ALA A 276 3.55 -7.75 -14.50
N VAL A 277 2.79 -7.02 -15.30
CA VAL A 277 1.47 -6.50 -14.94
C VAL A 277 0.39 -7.26 -15.69
N TYR A 278 -0.63 -7.70 -14.96
CA TYR A 278 -1.79 -8.40 -15.50
C TYR A 278 -3.07 -7.60 -15.23
N ALA A 279 -4.09 -7.85 -16.04
CA ALA A 279 -5.43 -7.32 -15.83
C ALA A 279 -6.50 -8.41 -15.97
N ALA A 280 -7.54 -8.30 -15.15
CA ALA A 280 -8.75 -9.09 -15.21
C ALA A 280 -9.99 -8.20 -15.05
N ARG A 281 -11.14 -8.69 -15.51
CA ARG A 281 -12.46 -8.12 -15.25
C ARG A 281 -13.32 -9.20 -14.57
N PRO A 282 -13.16 -9.37 -13.24
CA PRO A 282 -13.89 -10.38 -12.47
C PRO A 282 -15.33 -9.97 -12.13
#